data_AF-A0A7C1V134-F1
#
_entry.id   AF-A0A7C1V134-F1
#
_cell.length_a   1.000
_cell.length_b   1.000
_cell.length_c   1.000
_cell.angle_alpha   90.00
_cell.angle_beta   90.00
_cell.angle_gamma   90.00
#
_symmetry.space_group_name_H-M   'P 1'
#
loop_
_entity.id
_entity.type
_entity.pdbx_description
1 polymer ?
#
loop_
_entity_poly.entity_id
_entity_poly.type
_entity_poly.pdbx_seq_one_letter_code
_entity_poly.pdbx_strand_id
1 'polypeptide(L)'
;MRRLLFITLILLSVAACNRTRVPRDIIRQENLAPILVDIHIVYSLQTSMEFREMTREFDSVDTHGYIFDKHGIDKVQFDSSIAWYSRHPALFTDIYDDVVMRLTKLNDSINPDRE
;
A
#
# COMPACT_ATOMS: atom_id res chain seq x y z
N MET A 1 18.89 22.91 -36.55
CA MET A 1 17.74 21.97 -36.57
C MET A 1 17.95 20.77 -35.65
N ARG A 2 18.85 19.81 -35.94
CA ARG A 2 19.06 18.59 -35.10
C ARG A 2 19.44 18.88 -33.63
N ARG A 3 20.30 19.88 -33.36
CA ARG A 3 20.70 20.24 -31.98
C ARG A 3 19.56 20.84 -31.16
N LEU A 4 18.65 21.59 -31.79
CA LEU A 4 17.48 22.15 -31.12
C LEU A 4 16.49 21.03 -30.74
N LEU A 5 16.31 20.03 -31.61
CA LEU A 5 15.49 18.85 -31.33
C LEU A 5 15.98 18.05 -30.11
N PHE A 6 17.30 17.87 -29.96
CA PHE A 6 17.87 17.20 -28.79
C PHE A 6 17.67 18.01 -27.50
N ILE A 7 17.83 19.34 -27.55
CA ILE A 7 17.61 20.21 -26.39
C ILE A 7 16.13 20.21 -25.97
N THR A 8 15.20 20.26 -26.93
CA THR A 8 13.77 20.17 -26.64
C THR A 8 13.37 18.80 -26.08
N LEU A 9 13.98 17.72 -26.56
CA LEU A 9 13.72 16.36 -26.06
C LEU A 9 14.20 16.20 -24.60
N ILE A 10 15.37 16.76 -24.28
CA ILE A 10 15.89 16.78 -22.91
C ILE A 10 14.98 17.62 -22.01
N LEU A 11 14.56 18.82 -22.44
CA LEU A 11 13.65 19.66 -21.65
C LEU A 11 12.28 18.99 -21.39
N LEU A 12 11.72 18.30 -22.38
CA LEU A 12 10.47 17.54 -22.25
C LEU A 12 10.63 16.36 -21.27
N SER A 13 11.79 15.69 -21.25
CA SER A 13 12.06 14.60 -20.31
C SER A 13 12.15 15.06 -18.86
N VAL A 14 12.64 16.28 -18.60
CA VAL A 14 12.71 16.86 -17.25
C VAL A 14 11.33 17.34 -16.79
N ALA A 15 10.49 17.86 -17.69
CA ALA A 15 9.11 18.25 -17.39
C ALA A 15 8.20 17.06 -17.09
N ALA A 16 8.51 15.86 -17.60
CA ALA A 16 7.78 14.64 -17.30
C ALA A 16 8.02 14.10 -15.87
N CYS A 17 9.10 14.54 -15.20
CA CYS A 17 9.34 14.24 -13.80
C CYS A 17 8.52 15.16 -12.88
N ASN A 18 7.19 15.14 -13.00
CA ASN A 18 6.33 15.76 -12.00
C ASN A 18 6.25 14.85 -10.75
N ARG A 19 7.35 14.77 -9.99
CA ARG A 19 7.34 14.04 -8.72
C ARG A 19 6.53 14.85 -7.71
N THR A 20 5.29 14.44 -7.51
CA THR A 20 4.48 14.90 -6.36
C THR A 20 5.31 14.68 -5.10
N ARG A 21 5.63 15.77 -4.39
CA ARG A 21 6.38 15.69 -3.14
C ARG A 21 5.44 15.22 -2.04
N VAL A 22 5.53 13.94 -1.70
CA VAL A 22 4.86 13.38 -0.52
C VAL A 22 5.39 14.10 0.72
N PRO A 23 4.54 14.67 1.60
CA PRO A 23 4.98 15.29 2.85
C PRO A 23 5.73 14.30 3.75
N ARG A 24 6.61 14.81 4.63
CA ARG A 24 7.52 13.96 5.43
C ARG A 24 6.80 13.07 6.45
N ASP A 25 5.66 13.51 6.92
CA ASP A 25 4.78 12.86 7.89
C ASP A 25 3.86 11.81 7.26
N ILE A 26 3.82 11.74 5.92
CA ILE A 26 3.03 10.76 5.18
C ILE A 26 3.89 9.52 4.89
N ILE A 27 3.35 8.35 5.20
CA ILE A 27 3.96 7.06 4.91
C ILE A 27 4.14 6.96 3.40
N ARG A 28 5.37 6.72 2.96
CA ARG A 28 5.68 6.62 1.54
C ARG A 28 5.06 5.36 0.94
N GLN A 29 4.74 5.38 -0.35
CA GLN A 29 4.10 4.28 -1.08
C GLN A 29 4.77 2.93 -0.84
N GLU A 30 6.10 2.87 -0.91
CA GLU A 30 6.87 1.62 -0.72
C GLU A 30 6.68 0.99 0.68
N ASN A 31 6.28 1.79 1.67
CA ASN A 31 6.03 1.34 3.04
C ASN A 31 4.52 1.17 3.28
N LEU A 32 3.66 1.96 2.65
CA LEU A 32 2.21 1.87 2.85
C LEU A 32 1.61 0.60 2.24
N ALA A 33 2.11 0.16 1.07
CA ALA A 33 1.65 -1.06 0.42
C ALA A 33 1.78 -2.31 1.33
N PRO A 34 2.94 -2.63 1.95
CA PRO A 34 3.03 -3.79 2.84
C PRO A 34 2.17 -3.66 4.12
N ILE A 35 1.93 -2.45 4.63
CA ILE A 35 0.98 -2.23 5.74
C ILE A 35 -0.44 -2.62 5.34
N LEU A 36 -0.89 -2.14 4.17
CA LEU A 36 -2.23 -2.44 3.66
C LEU A 36 -2.41 -3.94 3.36
N VAL A 37 -1.36 -4.62 2.87
CA VAL A 37 -1.36 -6.07 2.70
C VAL A 37 -1.65 -6.78 4.03
N ASP A 38 -0.94 -6.43 5.11
CA ASP A 38 -1.17 -7.05 6.42
C ASP A 38 -2.58 -6.77 6.96
N ILE A 39 -3.10 -5.55 6.79
CA ILE A 39 -4.47 -5.19 7.15
C ILE A 39 -5.48 -6.05 6.37
N HIS A 40 -5.30 -6.22 5.06
CA HIS A 40 -6.20 -7.03 4.25
C HIS A 40 -6.13 -8.53 4.58
N ILE A 41 -4.95 -9.06 4.92
CA ILE A 41 -4.81 -10.45 5.39
C ILE A 41 -5.56 -10.64 6.70
N VAL A 42 -5.33 -9.76 7.68
CA VAL A 42 -6.03 -9.83 8.97
C VAL A 42 -7.54 -9.70 8.80
N TYR A 43 -8.00 -8.76 7.97
CA TYR A 43 -9.43 -8.61 7.68
C TYR A 43 -9.99 -9.90 7.04
N SER A 44 -9.28 -10.49 6.08
CA SER A 44 -9.69 -11.74 5.43
C SER A 44 -9.81 -12.88 6.44
N LEU A 45 -8.87 -12.98 7.38
CA LEU A 45 -8.94 -13.93 8.49
C LEU A 45 -10.14 -13.64 9.40
N GLN A 46 -10.34 -12.39 9.84
CA GLN A 46 -11.46 -12.01 10.71
C GLN A 46 -12.84 -12.28 10.09
N THR A 47 -12.94 -12.24 8.76
CA THR A 47 -14.18 -12.55 8.04
C THR A 47 -14.38 -14.03 7.75
N SER A 48 -13.37 -14.88 7.94
CA SER A 48 -13.51 -16.33 7.75
C SER A 48 -14.36 -16.96 8.85
N MET A 49 -15.12 -18.00 8.49
CA MET A 49 -16.01 -18.65 9.45
C MET A 49 -15.19 -19.29 10.57
N GLU A 50 -14.11 -19.97 10.22
CA GLU A 50 -13.22 -20.72 11.10
C GLU A 50 -12.57 -19.81 12.15
N PHE A 51 -12.07 -18.64 11.74
CA PHE A 51 -11.45 -17.70 12.65
C PHE A 51 -12.47 -17.06 13.58
N ARG A 52 -13.66 -16.73 13.07
CA ARG A 52 -14.76 -16.20 13.90
C ARG A 52 -15.15 -17.21 14.98
N GLU A 53 -15.24 -18.50 14.66
CA GLU A 53 -15.55 -19.53 15.66
C GLU A 53 -14.45 -19.65 16.72
N MET A 54 -13.19 -19.63 16.30
CA MET A 54 -12.02 -19.71 17.19
C MET A 54 -11.89 -18.49 18.11
N THR A 55 -12.27 -17.30 17.64
CA THR A 55 -12.09 -16.03 18.37
C THR A 55 -13.36 -15.54 19.07
N ARG A 56 -14.46 -16.31 19.05
CA ARG A 56 -15.72 -15.99 19.75
C ARG A 56 -15.53 -15.61 21.23
N GLU A 57 -14.50 -16.14 21.89
CA GLU A 57 -14.18 -15.85 23.30
C GLU A 57 -13.06 -14.80 23.48
N PHE A 58 -12.42 -14.37 22.40
CA PHE A 58 -11.26 -13.47 22.37
C PHE A 58 -11.55 -12.21 21.53
N ASP A 59 -12.61 -11.48 21.87
CA ASP A 59 -13.08 -10.29 21.13
C ASP A 59 -12.19 -9.04 21.35
N SER A 60 -11.06 -9.18 22.07
CA SER A 60 -10.26 -8.05 22.55
C SER A 60 -8.89 -7.88 21.86
N VAL A 61 -8.61 -8.60 20.77
CA VAL A 61 -7.30 -8.50 20.10
C VAL A 61 -7.26 -7.26 19.21
N ASP A 62 -6.47 -6.25 19.63
CA ASP A 62 -6.16 -5.08 18.80
C ASP A 62 -5.18 -5.47 17.68
N THR A 63 -5.74 -5.96 16.58
CA THR A 63 -4.96 -6.38 15.42
C THR A 63 -4.32 -5.21 14.68
N HIS A 64 -4.94 -4.02 14.70
CA HIS A 64 -4.38 -2.84 14.04
C HIS A 64 -3.17 -2.31 14.80
N GLY A 65 -3.22 -2.27 16.13
CA GLY A 65 -2.08 -1.91 16.98
C GLY A 65 -0.87 -2.80 16.70
N TYR A 66 -1.05 -4.13 16.64
CA TYR A 66 0.03 -5.05 16.31
C TYR A 66 0.63 -4.82 14.91
N ILE A 67 -0.21 -4.53 13.90
CA ILE A 67 0.27 -4.20 12.56
C ILE A 67 1.09 -2.90 12.58
N PHE A 68 0.61 -1.87 13.27
CA PHE A 68 1.30 -0.59 13.35
C PHE A 68 2.66 -0.73 14.04
N ASP A 69 2.74 -1.48 15.14
CA ASP A 69 3.99 -1.81 15.83
C ASP A 69 4.96 -2.56 14.91
N LYS A 70 4.46 -3.57 14.17
CA LYS A 70 5.27 -4.33 13.19
C LYS A 70 5.92 -3.43 12.13
N HIS A 71 5.22 -2.39 11.70
CA HIS A 71 5.70 -1.45 10.67
C HIS A 71 6.35 -0.18 11.24
N GLY A 72 6.41 -0.03 12.56
CA GLY A 72 7.02 1.12 13.22
C GLY A 72 6.30 2.43 12.96
N ILE A 73 4.97 2.39 12.83
CA ILE A 73 4.11 3.57 12.62
C ILE A 73 3.12 3.71 13.76
N ASP A 74 2.46 4.87 13.86
CA ASP A 74 1.30 5.04 14.72
C ASP A 74 0.00 5.22 13.90
N LYS A 75 -1.13 5.16 14.60
CA LYS A 75 -2.46 5.33 14.00
C LYS A 75 -2.63 6.70 13.34
N VAL A 76 -2.08 7.76 13.91
CA VAL A 76 -2.22 9.13 13.38
C VAL A 76 -1.49 9.26 12.05
N GLN A 77 -0.30 8.67 11.96
CA GLN A 77 0.52 8.64 10.75
C GLN A 77 -0.18 7.83 9.66
N PHE A 78 -0.75 6.68 10.00
CA PHE A 78 -1.55 5.88 9.08
C PHE A 78 -2.77 6.65 8.57
N ASP A 79 -3.63 7.15 9.47
CA ASP A 79 -4.87 7.86 9.12
C ASP A 79 -4.57 9.10 8.28
N SER A 80 -3.52 9.85 8.63
CA SER A 80 -3.06 11.02 7.86
C SER A 80 -2.61 10.63 6.46
N SER A 81 -1.92 9.50 6.32
CA SER A 81 -1.48 8.97 5.04
C SER A 81 -2.64 8.55 4.16
N ILE A 82 -3.61 7.81 4.70
CA ILE A 82 -4.83 7.44 3.98
C ILE A 82 -5.60 8.68 3.53
N ALA A 83 -5.79 9.67 4.41
CA ALA A 83 -6.47 10.92 4.08
C ALA A 83 -5.73 11.73 3.00
N TRP A 84 -4.40 11.70 2.99
CA TRP A 84 -3.60 12.37 1.97
C TRP A 84 -3.71 11.66 0.61
N TYR A 85 -3.49 10.34 0.55
CA TYR A 85 -3.55 9.57 -0.69
C TYR A 85 -4.96 9.52 -1.29
N SER A 86 -6.01 9.60 -0.46
CA SER A 86 -7.41 9.75 -0.92
C SER A 86 -7.63 11.01 -1.76
N ARG A 87 -6.81 12.05 -1.58
CA ARG A 87 -6.83 13.28 -2.40
C ARG A 87 -5.87 13.24 -3.60
N HIS A 88 -5.10 12.16 -3.73
CA HIS A 88 -4.11 11.95 -4.80
C HIS A 88 -4.36 10.60 -5.48
N PRO A 89 -5.48 10.44 -6.20
CA PRO A 89 -5.97 9.14 -6.65
C PRO A 89 -4.98 8.38 -7.54
N ALA A 90 -4.24 9.06 -8.42
CA ALA A 90 -3.22 8.39 -9.25
C ALA A 90 -2.14 7.69 -8.40
N LEU A 91 -1.62 8.38 -7.37
CA LEU A 91 -0.63 7.77 -6.46
C LEU A 91 -1.26 6.66 -5.60
N PHE A 92 -2.54 6.79 -5.27
CA PHE A 92 -3.22 5.77 -4.47
C PHE A 92 -3.50 4.51 -5.30
N THR A 93 -3.82 4.66 -6.59
CA THR A 93 -3.88 3.55 -7.53
C THR A 93 -2.54 2.82 -7.59
N ASP A 94 -1.42 3.54 -7.73
CA ASP A 94 -0.10 2.92 -7.77
C ASP A 94 0.23 2.14 -6.48
N ILE A 95 -0.25 2.60 -5.32
CA ILE A 95 -0.14 1.85 -4.05
C ILE A 95 -0.97 0.56 -4.12
N TYR A 96 -2.23 0.65 -4.55
CA TYR A 96 -3.12 -0.50 -4.60
C TYR A 96 -2.69 -1.53 -5.65
N ASP A 97 -2.10 -1.11 -6.77
CA ASP A 97 -1.50 -2.02 -7.75
C ASP A 97 -0.36 -2.84 -7.09
N ASP A 98 0.48 -2.22 -6.25
CA ASP A 98 1.51 -2.94 -5.48
C ASP A 98 0.88 -3.89 -4.44
N VAL A 99 -0.20 -3.46 -3.76
CA VAL A 99 -0.95 -4.32 -2.81
C VAL A 99 -1.50 -5.56 -3.52
N VAL A 100 -2.19 -5.39 -4.66
CA VAL A 100 -2.75 -6.50 -5.44
C VAL A 100 -1.65 -7.43 -5.92
N MET A 101 -0.57 -6.90 -6.50
CA MET A 101 0.57 -7.69 -6.96
C MET A 101 1.15 -8.55 -5.82
N ARG A 102 1.33 -8.00 -4.63
CA ARG A 102 1.86 -8.72 -3.45
C ARG A 102 0.91 -9.81 -2.97
N LEU A 103 -0.39 -9.51 -2.90
CA LEU A 103 -1.41 -10.49 -2.49
C LEU A 103 -1.51 -11.63 -3.50
N THR A 104 -1.49 -11.34 -4.80
CA THR A 104 -1.46 -12.36 -5.86
C THR A 104 -0.24 -13.25 -5.70
N LYS A 105 0.96 -12.66 -5.60
CA LYS A 105 2.20 -13.42 -5.41
C LYS A 105 2.18 -14.29 -4.15
N LEU A 106 1.64 -13.77 -3.05
CA LEU A 106 1.46 -14.53 -1.82
C LEU A 106 0.49 -15.71 -2.04
N ASN A 107 -0.65 -15.46 -2.66
CA ASN A 107 -1.62 -16.50 -2.97
C ASN A 107 -1.05 -17.60 -3.89
N ASP A 108 -0.29 -17.23 -4.91
CA ASP A 108 0.35 -18.18 -5.84
C ASP A 108 1.39 -19.03 -5.12
N SER A 109 2.12 -18.46 -4.16
CA SER A 109 3.07 -19.21 -3.33
C SER A 109 2.40 -20.22 -2.40
N ILE A 110 1.13 -20.01 -2.05
CA ILE A 110 0.33 -20.88 -1.18
C ILE A 110 -0.46 -21.90 -2.02
N ASN A 111 -0.87 -21.55 -3.24
CA ASN A 111 -1.69 -22.36 -4.14
C ASN A 111 -1.03 -22.48 -5.54
N PRO A 112 0.04 -23.29 -5.68
CA PRO A 112 0.84 -23.34 -6.90
C PRO A 112 0.12 -23.95 -8.13
N ASP A 113 -1.00 -24.66 -7.93
CA ASP A 113 -1.68 -25.45 -8.97
C ASP A 113 -2.83 -24.70 -9.68
N ARG A 114 -2.86 -23.36 -9.66
CA ARG A 114 -3.97 -22.53 -10.19
C ARG A 114 -3.83 -22.08 -11.65
N GLU A 115 -2.87 -22.61 -12.41
CA GLU A 115 -2.70 -22.39 -13.85
C GLU A 115 -3.16 -23.61 -14.67
#